data_AF-A0A6F9BS64-F1
#
_entry.id   AF-A0A6F9BS64-F1
#
_cell.length_a   1.000
_cell.length_b   1.000
_cell.length_c   1.000
_cell.angle_alpha   90.00
_cell.angle_beta   90.00
_cell.angle_gamma   90.00
#
_symmetry.space_group_name_H-M   'P 1'
#
loop_
_entity.id
_entity.type
_entity.pdbx_description
1 polymer ?
#
loop_
_entity_poly.entity_id
_entity_poly.type
_entity_poly.pdbx_seq_one_letter_code
_entity_poly.pdbx_strand_id
1 'polypeptide(L)'
;MFQEEYVGEIKGGLRPTMRLVVMGIVNKKPQSMVVSLSSDPVEEDFEGDVGLQVKVNFLDKAVQRNARLAGSWGTSENTLAYFPFTAGEPFKVWSLQS
;
A
#
# COMPACT_ATOMS: atom_id res chain seq x y z
N MET A 1 -20.86 2.06 3.54
CA MET A 1 -20.12 0.92 2.98
C MET A 1 -18.90 0.79 3.87
N PHE A 2 -18.80 -0.28 4.65
CA PHE A 2 -17.70 -0.44 5.61
C PHE A 2 -16.38 -0.54 4.83
N GLN A 3 -15.44 0.35 5.13
CA GLN A 3 -14.07 0.22 4.68
C GLN A 3 -13.45 -0.82 5.60
N GLU A 4 -13.32 -2.06 5.13
CA GLU A 4 -12.64 -3.11 5.90
C GLU A 4 -11.15 -2.76 5.94
N GLU A 5 -10.68 -2.38 7.12
CA GLU A 5 -9.27 -2.15 7.39
C GLU A 5 -8.69 -3.43 8.01
N TYR A 6 -7.61 -3.93 7.41
CA TYR A 6 -6.82 -5.01 7.98
C TYR A 6 -5.49 -4.45 8.46
N VAL A 7 -5.20 -4.64 9.75
CA VAL A 7 -3.91 -4.31 10.37
C VAL A 7 -3.28 -5.59 10.89
N GLY A 8 -2.05 -5.85 10.46
CA GLY A 8 -1.29 -7.02 10.87
C GLY A 8 0.16 -6.66 11.23
N GLU A 9 0.60 -7.06 12.41
CA GLU A 9 1.97 -6.85 12.87
C GLU A 9 2.95 -7.78 12.12
N ILE A 10 4.07 -7.22 11.66
CA ILE A 10 5.20 -8.01 11.15
C ILE A 10 6.19 -8.18 12.31
N LYS A 11 6.08 -9.30 13.03
CA LYS A 11 6.93 -9.60 14.20
C LYS A 11 8.42 -9.53 13.84
N GLY A 12 9.15 -8.65 14.52
CA GLY A 12 10.58 -8.43 14.30
C GLY A 12 10.91 -7.64 13.02
N GLY A 13 9.91 -6.99 12.42
CA GLY A 13 10.05 -6.11 11.26
C GLY A 13 10.41 -6.83 9.96
N LEU A 14 10.55 -6.03 8.90
CA LEU A 14 11.06 -6.48 7.61
C LEU A 14 12.59 -6.47 7.62
N ARG A 15 13.20 -7.51 7.07
CA ARG A 15 14.65 -7.63 6.88
C ARG A 15 14.99 -7.66 5.40
N PRO A 16 16.22 -7.26 5.01
CA PRO A 16 16.74 -7.59 3.68
C PRO A 16 16.49 -9.06 3.38
N THR A 17 16.13 -9.38 2.14
CA THR A 17 15.66 -10.71 1.65
C THR A 17 14.23 -11.13 1.98
N MET A 18 13.48 -10.39 2.81
CA MET A 18 12.05 -10.66 3.00
C MET A 18 11.22 -10.15 1.82
N ARG A 19 10.20 -10.90 1.44
CA ARG A 19 9.22 -10.51 0.42
C ARG A 19 7.84 -10.40 1.06
N LEU A 20 7.20 -9.24 0.92
CA LEU A 20 5.79 -9.09 1.22
C LEU A 20 4.98 -9.47 -0.02
N VAL A 21 3.94 -10.28 0.19
CA VAL A 21 2.99 -10.64 -0.86
C VAL A 21 1.59 -10.33 -0.35
N VAL A 22 0.88 -9.47 -1.07
CA VAL A 22 -0.53 -9.14 -0.80
C VAL A 22 -1.37 -9.72 -1.92
N MET A 23 -2.37 -10.52 -1.56
CA MET A 23 -3.28 -11.18 -2.49
C MET A 23 -4.72 -10.93 -2.05
N GLY A 24 -5.62 -10.85 -3.01
CA GLY A 24 -7.04 -10.67 -2.73
C GLY A 24 -7.86 -10.68 -4.00
N ILE A 25 -9.14 -10.37 -3.86
CA ILE A 25 -10.08 -10.19 -4.97
C ILE A 25 -10.53 -8.73 -4.94
N VAL A 26 -10.42 -8.05 -6.07
CA VAL A 26 -10.89 -6.66 -6.19
C VAL A 26 -12.42 -6.65 -6.05
N ASN A 27 -12.96 -5.72 -5.27
CA ASN A 27 -14.41 -5.54 -5.17
C ASN A 27 -15.05 -5.37 -6.57
N LYS A 28 -16.28 -5.85 -6.78
CA LYS A 28 -17.01 -5.68 -8.05
C LYS A 28 -17.30 -4.22 -8.40
N LYS A 29 -17.33 -3.32 -7.41
CA LYS A 29 -17.49 -1.86 -7.58
C LYS A 29 -16.41 -1.12 -6.78
N PRO A 30 -15.13 -1.20 -7.21
CA PRO A 30 -14.02 -0.67 -6.44
C PRO A 30 -13.92 0.86 -6.62
N GLN A 31 -13.65 1.58 -5.53
CA GLN A 31 -13.36 3.01 -5.58
C GLN A 31 -11.86 3.24 -5.38
N SER A 32 -11.33 2.77 -4.25
CA SER A 32 -9.92 2.85 -3.91
C SER A 32 -9.47 1.65 -3.07
N MET A 33 -8.16 1.45 -3.02
CA MET A 33 -7.49 0.50 -2.13
C MET A 33 -6.18 1.13 -1.67
N VAL A 34 -5.84 0.92 -0.40
CA VAL A 34 -4.57 1.38 0.17
C VAL A 34 -3.87 0.20 0.82
N VAL A 35 -2.60 0.03 0.49
CA VAL A 35 -1.70 -0.92 1.16
C VAL A 35 -0.54 -0.12 1.72
N SER A 36 -0.32 -0.20 3.03
CA SER A 36 0.74 0.55 3.70
C SER A 36 1.62 -0.38 4.54
N LEU A 37 2.92 -0.06 4.56
CA LEU A 37 3.89 -0.59 5.51
C LEU A 37 4.31 0.57 6.41
N SER A 38 3.78 0.58 7.63
CA SER A 38 4.00 1.63 8.62
C SER A 38 4.83 1.13 9.80
N SER A 39 5.55 2.04 10.43
CA SER A 39 6.07 1.84 11.78
C SER A 39 4.95 2.09 12.81
N ASP A 40 5.16 1.63 14.03
CA ASP A 40 4.27 1.99 15.13
C ASP A 40 4.30 3.51 15.37
N PRO A 41 3.15 4.13 15.71
CA PRO A 41 3.12 5.52 16.14
C PRO A 41 4.00 5.74 17.38
N VAL A 42 4.66 6.89 17.44
CA VAL A 42 5.37 7.36 18.64
C VAL A 42 4.67 8.60 19.18
N GLU A 43 4.85 8.98 20.45
CA GLU A 43 4.06 10.05 21.08
C GLU A 43 4.15 11.40 20.35
N GLU A 44 5.26 11.67 19.68
CA GLU A 44 5.50 12.90 18.92
C GLU A 44 4.90 12.85 17.50
N ASP A 45 4.48 11.68 17.00
CA ASP A 45 3.91 11.47 15.67
C ASP A 45 2.87 10.34 15.65
N PHE A 46 1.60 10.72 15.85
CA PHE A 46 0.47 9.80 15.92
C PHE A 46 0.14 9.09 14.60
N GLU A 47 0.61 9.61 13.45
CA GLU A 47 0.43 8.93 12.15
C GLU A 47 1.51 7.87 11.89
N GLY A 48 2.69 8.02 12.50
CA GLY A 48 3.86 7.17 12.28
C GLY A 48 4.47 7.30 10.88
N ASP A 49 5.70 6.84 10.73
CA ASP A 49 6.35 6.80 9.42
C ASP A 49 5.78 5.65 8.57
N VAL A 50 5.71 5.89 7.26
CA VAL A 50 5.23 4.93 6.27
C VAL A 50 6.34 4.68 5.27
N GLY A 51 7.02 3.54 5.40
CA GLY A 51 8.11 3.16 4.51
C GLY A 51 7.64 2.87 3.08
N LEU A 52 6.38 2.45 2.92
CA LEU A 52 5.74 2.31 1.61
C LEU A 52 4.22 2.44 1.75
N GLN A 53 3.63 3.35 1.00
CA GLN A 53 2.19 3.40 0.75
C GLN A 53 1.93 3.18 -0.73
N VAL A 54 0.99 2.31 -1.04
CA VAL A 54 0.45 2.09 -2.39
C VAL A 54 -1.03 2.47 -2.36
N LYS A 55 -1.37 3.57 -3.04
CA LYS A 55 -2.76 4.02 -3.25
C LYS A 55 -3.20 3.65 -4.66
N VAL A 56 -4.25 2.84 -4.76
CA VAL A 56 -4.89 2.48 -6.02
C VAL A 56 -6.20 3.24 -6.12
N ASN A 57 -6.34 4.04 -7.17
CA ASN A 57 -7.60 4.68 -7.54
C ASN A 57 -8.13 4.00 -8.80
N PHE A 58 -9.27 3.34 -8.68
CA PHE A 58 -9.85 2.55 -9.77
C PHE A 58 -10.59 3.40 -10.80
N LEU A 59 -11.11 4.56 -10.40
CA LEU A 59 -11.80 5.49 -11.30
C LEU A 59 -10.80 6.13 -12.25
N ASP A 60 -9.69 6.64 -11.71
CA ASP A 60 -8.63 7.31 -12.46
C ASP A 60 -7.61 6.33 -13.05
N LYS A 61 -7.79 5.02 -12.77
CA LYS A 61 -6.85 3.95 -13.15
C LYS A 61 -5.40 4.29 -12.78
N ALA A 62 -5.23 4.84 -11.58
CA ALA A 62 -3.95 5.34 -11.09
C ALA A 62 -3.43 4.49 -9.93
N VAL A 63 -2.10 4.33 -9.90
CA VAL A 63 -1.39 3.72 -8.77
C VAL A 63 -0.33 4.72 -8.34
N GLN A 64 -0.43 5.20 -7.10
CA GLN A 64 0.53 6.13 -6.52
C GLN A 64 1.31 5.40 -5.43
N ARG A 65 2.64 5.51 -5.47
CA ARG A 65 3.51 5.06 -4.38
C ARG A 65 4.14 6.26 -3.70
N ASN A 66 4.21 6.25 -2.39
CA ASN A 66 4.91 7.28 -1.64
C ASN A 66 5.42 6.72 -0.30
N ALA A 67 6.30 7.46 0.35
CA ALA A 67 6.76 7.22 1.71
C ALA A 67 6.55 8.48 2.56
N ARG A 68 6.24 8.29 3.84
CA ARG A 68 6.19 9.34 4.86
C ARG A 68 7.36 9.10 5.80
N LEU A 69 8.31 10.03 5.83
CA LEU A 69 9.52 9.94 6.64
C LEU A 69 9.66 11.21 7.46
N ALA A 70 9.92 11.07 8.76
CA ALA A 70 9.99 12.18 9.70
C ALA A 70 8.78 13.15 9.59
N GLY A 71 7.58 12.57 9.53
CA GLY A 71 6.34 13.35 9.48
C GLY A 71 5.94 13.93 8.12
N SER A 72 6.76 13.73 7.07
CA SER A 72 6.54 14.36 5.76
C SER A 72 6.44 13.36 4.62
N TRP A 73 5.44 13.54 3.75
CA TRP A 73 5.32 12.77 2.51
C TRP A 73 6.37 13.21 1.49
N GLY A 74 6.98 12.23 0.83
CA GLY A 74 7.88 12.46 -0.30
C GLY A 74 7.16 12.80 -1.60
N THR A 75 7.89 12.74 -2.71
CA THR A 75 7.32 12.88 -4.05
C THR A 75 6.67 11.57 -4.49
N SER A 76 5.38 11.63 -4.85
CA SER A 76 4.64 10.44 -5.28
C SER A 76 5.12 9.89 -6.63
N GLU A 77 5.37 8.58 -6.69
CA GLU A 77 5.67 7.85 -7.91
C GLU A 77 4.40 7.28 -8.55
N ASN A 78 4.03 7.84 -9.70
CA ASN A 78 2.78 7.52 -10.40
C ASN A 78 2.99 6.78 -11.73
N THR A 79 4.24 6.54 -12.14
CA THR A 79 4.57 5.92 -13.42
C THR A 79 4.06 4.48 -13.49
N LEU A 80 3.27 4.19 -14.51
CA LEU A 80 2.63 2.90 -14.70
C LEU A 80 2.56 2.57 -16.20
N ALA A 81 3.02 1.39 -16.60
CA ALA A 81 2.92 0.95 -17.99
C ALA A 81 1.47 0.60 -18.40
N TYR A 82 0.71 0.03 -17.46
CA TYR A 82 -0.72 -0.28 -17.61
C TYR A 82 -1.36 -0.46 -16.22
N PHE A 83 -2.66 -0.23 -16.11
CA PHE A 83 -3.40 -0.44 -14.86
C PHE A 83 -3.65 -1.94 -14.59
N PRO A 84 -3.11 -2.54 -13.52
CA PRO A 84 -3.07 -3.99 -13.37
C PRO A 84 -4.26 -4.59 -12.63
N PHE A 85 -5.29 -3.81 -12.30
CA PHE A 85 -6.44 -4.29 -11.52
C PHE A 85 -7.73 -4.30 -12.33
N THR A 86 -8.53 -5.34 -12.13
CA THR A 86 -9.86 -5.49 -12.75
C THR A 86 -10.89 -5.79 -11.67
N ALA A 87 -12.07 -5.15 -11.73
CA ALA A 87 -13.13 -5.35 -10.75
C ALA A 87 -13.62 -6.80 -10.73
N GLY A 88 -13.72 -7.41 -9.55
CA GLY A 88 -14.14 -8.80 -9.37
C GLY A 88 -13.05 -9.85 -9.62
N GLU A 89 -11.85 -9.46 -10.06
CA GLU A 89 -10.76 -10.38 -10.39
C GLU A 89 -9.75 -10.51 -9.24
N PRO A 90 -9.05 -11.65 -9.13
CA PRO A 90 -7.96 -11.83 -8.19
C PRO A 90 -6.75 -10.96 -8.56
N PHE A 91 -6.01 -10.52 -7.55
CA PHE A 91 -4.74 -9.82 -7.73
C PHE A 91 -3.65 -10.38 -6.82
N LYS A 92 -2.38 -10.15 -7.22
CA LYS A 92 -1.19 -10.44 -6.43
C LYS A 92 -0.17 -9.31 -6.61
N VAL A 93 0.20 -8.68 -5.51
CA VAL A 93 1.24 -7.65 -5.45
C VAL A 93 2.41 -8.18 -4.63
N TRP A 94 3.63 -7.97 -5.12
CA TRP A 94 4.86 -8.30 -4.40
C TRP A 94 5.87 -7.16 -4.52
N SER A 95 6.77 -7.05 -3.55
CA SER A 95 8.00 -6.28 -3.72
C SER A 95 9.04 -7.10 -4.49
N LEU A 96 9.66 -6.48 -5.51
CA LEU A 96 10.86 -6.99 -6.17
C LEU A 96 12.07 -6.26 -5.55
N GLN A 97 13.08 -7.00 -5.09
CA GLN A 97 14.39 -6.39 -4.84
C GLN A 97 15.09 -6.20 -6.18
N SER A 98 15.57 -4.99 -6.45
CA SER A 98 16.68 -4.72 -7.38
C SER A 98 18.00 -4.85 -6.63
#